data_AF-A0A925TE66-F1
#
_entry.id   AF-A0A925TE66-F1
#
_cell.length_a   1.000
_cell.length_b   1.000
_cell.length_c   1.000
_cell.angle_alpha   90.00
_cell.angle_beta   90.00
_cell.angle_gamma   90.00
#
_symmetry.space_group_name_H-M   'P 1'
#
loop_
_entity.id
_entity.type
_entity.pdbx_description
1 polymer ?
#
loop_
_entity_poly.entity_id
_entity_poly.type
_entity_poly.pdbx_seq_one_letter_code
_entity_poly.pdbx_strand_id
1 'polypeptide(L)'
;MVLAMASAMTARAAILEPLDFSAITGWESDDHSAALETFRRSCAEIVSGGRAFERKVAFGGRREQWIAICKNAETAADAKRFFEENFQPLRVNDPARPEGLFTGYYEPEAEGSLTPSAGFPVPLYRKPADLVAFDAATEKRLGVKYGRMTGGKPSPYFTRKEIEQGALAGRGLEIAWFRRWADAFFMQIQGSGRVRLTDGSIIRLAYAAKTGL
;
A
#
# COMPACT_ATOMS: atom_id res chain seq x y z
N MET A 1 -41.97 26.55 -20.14
CA MET A 1 -40.61 26.98 -19.72
C MET A 1 -40.59 26.83 -18.21
N VAL A 2 -39.87 25.93 -17.56
CA VAL A 2 -38.47 25.54 -17.72
C VAL A 2 -38.32 24.04 -17.41
N LEU A 3 -37.60 23.35 -18.30
CA LEU A 3 -37.10 22.00 -18.11
C LEU A 3 -35.98 22.07 -17.06
N ALA A 4 -36.15 21.48 -15.88
CA ALA A 4 -35.06 21.31 -14.92
C ALA A 4 -34.23 20.09 -15.34
N MET A 5 -33.22 20.31 -16.18
CA MET A 5 -32.16 19.32 -16.37
C MET A 5 -31.26 19.35 -15.13
N ALA A 6 -31.32 18.29 -14.33
CA ALA A 6 -30.30 17.99 -13.35
C ALA A 6 -29.00 17.70 -14.11
N SER A 7 -28.12 18.71 -14.18
CA SER A 7 -26.78 18.53 -14.70
C SER A 7 -26.04 17.56 -13.78
N ALA A 8 -25.60 16.42 -14.31
CA ALA A 8 -24.68 15.55 -13.63
C ALA A 8 -23.41 16.37 -13.33
N MET A 9 -23.19 16.74 -12.07
CA MET A 9 -21.92 17.30 -11.62
C MET A 9 -20.85 16.23 -11.80
N THR A 10 -20.17 16.27 -12.94
CA THR A 10 -18.87 15.63 -13.09
C THR A 10 -17.94 16.35 -12.13
N ALA A 11 -17.46 15.64 -11.10
CA ALA A 11 -16.25 16.07 -10.39
C ALA A 11 -15.18 16.25 -11.46
N ARG A 12 -14.80 17.50 -11.77
CA ARG A 12 -13.75 17.78 -12.74
C ARG A 12 -12.49 17.06 -12.23
N ALA A 13 -11.94 16.18 -13.06
CA ALA A 13 -10.69 15.50 -12.76
C ALA A 13 -9.57 16.53 -12.55
N ALA A 14 -8.53 16.14 -11.81
CA ALA A 14 -7.33 16.96 -11.68
C ALA A 14 -6.82 17.39 -13.05
N ILE A 15 -6.48 18.67 -13.19
CA ILE A 15 -5.87 19.29 -14.36
C ILE A 15 -4.36 19.12 -14.22
N LEU A 16 -3.69 18.67 -15.28
CA LEU A 16 -2.24 18.53 -15.33
C LEU A 16 -1.66 19.62 -16.23
N GLU A 17 -0.85 20.51 -15.65
CA GLU A 17 -0.26 21.65 -16.35
C GLU A 17 1.27 21.47 -16.44
N PRO A 18 1.89 21.50 -17.63
CA PRO A 18 3.33 21.43 -17.76
C PRO A 18 4.06 22.52 -16.97
N LEU A 19 5.18 22.16 -16.34
CA LEU A 19 6.08 23.08 -15.64
C LEU A 19 7.52 22.87 -16.09
N ASP A 20 8.29 23.94 -16.10
CA ASP A 20 9.75 23.84 -16.14
C ASP A 20 10.28 23.36 -14.78
N PHE A 21 11.39 22.61 -14.78
CA PHE A 21 12.03 22.17 -13.54
C PHE A 21 12.43 23.32 -12.63
N SER A 22 12.87 24.45 -13.22
CA SER A 22 13.22 25.67 -12.47
C SER A 22 12.03 26.30 -11.73
N ALA A 23 10.79 25.94 -12.08
CA ALA A 23 9.59 26.38 -11.36
C ALA A 23 9.27 25.51 -10.12
N ILE A 24 9.95 24.37 -9.93
CA ILE A 24 9.79 23.53 -8.75
C ILE A 24 10.64 24.12 -7.61
N THR A 25 9.96 24.56 -6.56
CA THR A 25 10.63 25.08 -5.36
C THR A 25 11.53 24.00 -4.75
N GLY A 26 12.81 24.32 -4.55
CA GLY A 26 13.81 23.42 -3.97
C GLY A 26 14.53 22.52 -4.99
N TRP A 27 14.14 22.53 -6.27
CA TRP A 27 14.74 21.67 -7.31
C TRP A 27 16.26 21.78 -7.35
N GLU A 28 16.80 22.98 -7.51
CA GLU A 28 18.26 23.19 -7.66
C GLU A 28 19.09 22.65 -6.48
N SER A 29 18.50 22.57 -5.28
CA SER A 29 19.19 22.19 -4.05
C SER A 29 18.87 20.76 -3.58
N ASP A 30 18.02 20.02 -4.29
CA ASP A 30 17.57 18.69 -3.85
C ASP A 30 18.67 17.61 -4.00
N ASP A 31 18.54 16.53 -3.22
CA ASP A 31 19.40 15.35 -3.35
C ASP A 31 18.89 14.43 -4.47
N HIS A 32 19.18 14.82 -5.70
CA HIS A 32 18.81 14.06 -6.88
C HIS A 32 19.46 12.67 -6.91
N SER A 33 20.62 12.50 -6.29
CA SER A 33 21.30 11.21 -6.21
C SER A 33 20.50 10.21 -5.36
N ALA A 34 19.99 10.64 -4.21
CA ALA A 34 19.08 9.82 -3.40
C ALA A 34 17.76 9.50 -4.13
N ALA A 35 17.22 10.47 -4.89
CA ALA A 35 16.04 10.26 -5.73
C ALA A 35 16.30 9.22 -6.84
N LEU A 36 17.43 9.31 -7.55
CA LEU A 36 17.81 8.36 -8.60
C LEU A 36 18.07 6.95 -8.04
N GLU A 37 18.69 6.84 -6.87
CA GLU A 37 18.86 5.54 -6.21
C GLU A 37 17.50 4.90 -5.90
N THR A 38 16.57 5.68 -5.36
CA THR A 38 15.20 5.24 -5.08
C THR A 38 14.49 4.81 -6.37
N PHE A 39 14.63 5.59 -7.44
CA PHE A 39 14.07 5.30 -8.75
C PHE A 39 14.60 3.97 -9.32
N ARG A 40 15.91 3.72 -9.23
CA ARG A 40 16.54 2.45 -9.66
C ARG A 40 15.97 1.24 -8.92
N ARG A 41 15.67 1.36 -7.63
CA ARG A 41 15.02 0.28 -6.85
C ARG A 41 13.63 -0.04 -7.40
N SER A 42 12.85 0.98 -7.79
CA SER A 42 11.56 0.77 -8.47
C SER A 42 11.73 0.14 -9.86
N CYS A 43 12.76 0.54 -10.60
CA CYS A 43 13.05 -0.03 -11.92
C CYS A 43 13.31 -1.52 -11.90
N ALA A 44 13.94 -2.06 -10.84
CA ALA A 44 14.11 -3.51 -10.70
C ALA A 44 12.77 -4.28 -10.73
N GLU A 45 11.73 -3.77 -10.06
CA GLU A 45 10.38 -4.35 -10.05
C GLU A 45 9.67 -4.18 -11.41
N ILE A 46 9.84 -3.02 -12.05
CA ILE A 46 9.23 -2.73 -13.34
C ILE A 46 9.82 -3.64 -14.43
N VAL A 47 11.14 -3.76 -14.48
CA VAL A 47 11.86 -4.54 -15.49
C VAL A 47 11.64 -6.04 -15.29
N SER A 48 11.60 -6.54 -14.06
CA SER A 48 11.37 -7.96 -13.77
C SER A 48 9.96 -8.44 -14.11
N GLY A 49 9.01 -7.52 -14.35
CA GLY A 49 7.61 -7.88 -14.60
C GLY A 49 6.84 -8.12 -13.31
N GLY A 50 7.27 -7.48 -12.22
CA GLY A 50 6.57 -7.51 -10.94
C GLY A 50 5.24 -6.76 -10.97
N ARG A 51 4.76 -6.37 -9.79
CA ARG A 51 3.35 -5.98 -9.61
C ARG A 51 3.04 -4.51 -9.88
N ALA A 52 4.05 -3.72 -10.25
CA ALA A 52 3.96 -2.26 -10.39
C ALA A 52 2.85 -1.79 -11.34
N PHE A 53 2.49 -2.60 -12.35
CA PHE A 53 1.46 -2.30 -13.34
C PHE A 53 0.25 -3.25 -13.33
N GLU A 54 0.05 -4.05 -12.26
CA GLU A 54 -1.13 -4.94 -12.15
C GLU A 54 -2.45 -4.17 -12.13
N ARG A 55 -2.44 -2.95 -11.62
CA ARG A 55 -3.62 -2.07 -11.56
C ARG A 55 -3.53 -1.02 -12.64
N LYS A 56 -4.66 -0.77 -13.29
CA LYS A 56 -4.79 0.36 -14.22
C LYS A 56 -4.69 1.67 -13.45
N VAL A 57 -3.67 2.46 -13.76
CA VAL A 57 -3.51 3.83 -13.25
C VAL A 57 -4.14 4.82 -14.23
N ALA A 58 -4.72 5.90 -13.72
CA ALA A 58 -5.27 6.97 -14.54
C ALA A 58 -4.15 7.81 -15.17
N PHE A 59 -3.04 7.97 -14.45
CA PHE A 59 -1.86 8.74 -14.82
C PHE A 59 -0.61 7.88 -14.62
N GLY A 60 0.40 8.03 -15.47
CA GLY A 60 1.66 7.29 -15.37
C GLY A 60 1.95 6.29 -16.49
N GLY A 61 1.16 6.25 -17.57
CA GLY A 61 1.50 5.48 -18.76
C GLY A 61 1.48 3.95 -18.58
N ARG A 62 2.16 3.23 -19.48
CA ARG A 62 2.25 1.76 -19.51
C ARG A 62 3.66 1.29 -19.20
N ARG A 63 3.78 0.07 -18.67
CA ARG A 63 5.06 -0.58 -18.30
C ARG A 63 6.13 -0.46 -19.39
N GLU A 64 5.77 -0.65 -20.66
CA GLU A 64 6.73 -0.62 -21.78
C GLU A 64 7.42 0.74 -21.91
N GLN A 65 6.72 1.83 -21.58
CA GLN A 65 7.27 3.19 -21.60
C GLN A 65 8.31 3.40 -20.50
N TRP A 66 8.12 2.76 -19.34
CA TRP A 66 9.05 2.84 -18.22
C TRP A 66 10.30 1.98 -18.39
N ILE A 67 10.22 0.87 -19.13
CA ILE A 67 11.39 0.01 -19.37
C ILE A 67 12.54 0.80 -20.03
N ALA A 68 12.22 1.67 -20.99
CA ALA A 68 13.23 2.52 -21.64
C ALA A 68 13.88 3.50 -20.65
N ILE A 69 13.05 4.19 -19.85
CA ILE A 69 13.52 5.14 -18.83
C ILE A 69 14.38 4.42 -17.78
N CYS A 70 14.00 3.22 -17.38
CA CYS A 70 14.76 2.41 -16.42
C CYS A 70 16.15 2.03 -16.94
N LYS A 71 16.28 1.70 -18.22
CA LYS A 71 17.60 1.47 -18.84
C LYS A 71 18.47 2.72 -18.83
N ASN A 72 17.88 3.89 -19.09
CA ASN A 72 18.60 5.17 -19.00
C ASN A 72 19.03 5.45 -17.55
N ALA A 73 18.19 5.11 -16.57
CA ALA A 73 18.49 5.28 -15.16
C ALA A 73 19.66 4.41 -14.70
N GLU A 74 19.80 3.18 -15.22
CA GLU A 74 20.89 2.26 -14.85
C GLU A 74 22.27 2.88 -15.09
N THR A 75 22.45 3.61 -16.18
CA THR A 75 23.75 4.18 -16.59
C THR A 75 23.92 5.66 -16.26
N ALA A 76 22.87 6.33 -15.76
CA ALA A 76 22.91 7.74 -15.41
C ALA A 76 23.96 8.07 -14.32
N ALA A 77 24.94 8.90 -14.66
CA ALA A 77 25.93 9.41 -13.71
C ALA A 77 25.48 10.73 -13.06
N ASP A 78 24.84 11.60 -13.85
CA ASP A 78 24.26 12.86 -13.37
C ASP A 78 22.76 12.67 -13.10
N ALA A 79 22.39 12.67 -11.83
CA ALA A 79 21.03 12.40 -11.41
C ALA A 79 20.05 13.53 -11.72
N LYS A 80 20.48 14.79 -11.58
CA LYS A 80 19.63 15.95 -11.90
C LYS A 80 19.31 15.96 -13.39
N ARG A 81 20.36 15.85 -14.22
CA ARG A 81 20.23 15.79 -15.67
C ARG A 81 19.38 14.60 -16.15
N PHE A 82 19.50 13.44 -15.49
CA PHE A 82 18.65 12.29 -15.80
C PHE A 82 17.16 12.64 -15.69
N PHE A 83 16.74 13.29 -14.60
CA PHE A 83 15.34 13.68 -14.45
C PHE A 83 14.94 14.75 -15.48
N GLU A 84 15.80 15.74 -15.73
CA GLU A 84 15.56 16.82 -16.69
C GLU A 84 15.41 16.33 -18.14
N GLU A 85 16.16 15.30 -18.53
CA GLU A 85 16.12 14.76 -19.91
C GLU A 85 15.03 13.69 -20.11
N ASN A 86 14.57 13.03 -19.04
CA ASN A 86 13.66 11.87 -19.15
C ASN A 86 12.23 12.15 -18.67
N PHE A 87 11.98 13.29 -18.00
CA PHE A 87 10.67 13.61 -17.43
C PHE A 87 10.22 15.03 -17.75
N GLN A 88 8.90 15.21 -17.84
CA GLN A 88 8.25 16.51 -17.89
C GLN A 88 7.49 16.72 -16.57
N PRO A 89 7.86 17.71 -15.74
CA PRO A 89 7.09 18.08 -14.58
C PRO A 89 5.68 18.52 -14.97
N LEU A 90 4.69 18.03 -14.24
CA LEU A 90 3.29 18.41 -14.38
C LEU A 90 2.77 18.89 -13.01
N ARG A 91 2.28 20.12 -12.94
CA ARG A 91 1.51 20.61 -11.80
C ARG A 91 0.17 19.90 -11.77
N VAL A 92 -0.15 19.28 -10.63
CA VAL A 92 -1.48 18.73 -10.38
C VAL A 92 -2.35 19.81 -9.75
N ASN A 93 -3.42 20.20 -10.44
CA ASN A 93 -4.34 21.24 -10.01
C ASN A 93 -5.77 20.66 -9.91
N ASP A 94 -6.32 20.56 -8.70
CA ASP A 94 -7.71 20.17 -8.48
C ASP A 94 -8.50 21.43 -8.07
N PRO A 95 -9.33 22.02 -8.95
CA PRO A 95 -10.07 23.25 -8.60
C PRO A 95 -11.01 23.09 -7.40
N ALA A 96 -11.43 21.86 -7.08
CA ALA A 96 -12.25 21.59 -5.91
C ALA A 96 -11.42 21.43 -4.62
N ARG A 97 -10.12 21.16 -4.75
CA ARG A 97 -9.14 21.03 -3.65
C ARG A 97 -7.80 21.67 -4.06
N PRO A 98 -7.74 23.01 -4.06
CA PRO A 98 -6.58 23.74 -4.57
C PRO A 98 -5.32 23.54 -3.71
N GLU A 99 -5.48 23.14 -2.45
CA GLU A 99 -4.40 22.78 -1.55
C GLU A 99 -4.26 21.25 -1.45
N GLY A 100 -3.02 20.77 -1.56
CA GLY A 100 -2.69 19.36 -1.32
C GLY A 100 -2.58 19.06 0.17
N LEU A 101 -3.03 17.87 0.58
CA LEU A 101 -2.80 17.34 1.93
C LEU A 101 -1.61 16.39 1.90
N PHE A 102 -0.55 16.72 2.64
CA PHE A 102 0.59 15.82 2.84
C PHE A 102 0.47 15.12 4.20
N THR A 103 0.59 13.79 4.20
CA THR A 103 0.61 12.95 5.40
C THR A 103 1.82 12.04 5.40
N GLY A 104 2.19 11.53 6.58
CA GLY A 104 3.30 10.59 6.75
C GLY A 104 2.83 9.18 7.11
N TYR A 105 3.55 8.18 6.63
CA TYR A 105 3.45 6.79 7.10
C TYR A 105 4.86 6.28 7.45
N TYR A 106 4.96 5.24 8.26
CA TYR A 106 6.25 4.63 8.62
C TYR A 106 6.13 3.13 8.85
N GLU A 107 7.26 2.42 8.87
CA GLU A 107 7.34 1.00 9.24
C GLU A 107 7.66 0.91 10.76
N PRO A 108 6.66 0.64 11.64
CA PRO A 108 6.88 0.56 13.08
C PRO A 108 7.78 -0.61 13.44
N GLU A 109 8.51 -0.49 14.54
CA GLU A 109 9.25 -1.58 15.15
C GLU A 109 8.71 -1.88 16.54
N ALA A 110 8.47 -3.15 16.86
CA ALA A 110 8.07 -3.58 18.19
C ALA A 110 8.76 -4.88 18.60
N GLU A 111 8.87 -5.12 19.91
CA GLU A 111 9.39 -6.38 20.43
C GLU A 111 8.38 -7.51 20.28
N GLY A 112 8.86 -8.70 19.90
CA GLY A 112 8.02 -9.89 19.82
C GLY A 112 8.77 -11.20 20.01
N SER A 113 8.01 -12.29 19.98
CA SER A 113 8.50 -13.65 20.09
C SER A 113 7.87 -14.52 19.00
N LEU A 114 8.58 -15.54 18.53
CA LEU A 114 8.01 -16.54 17.62
C LEU A 114 7.11 -17.56 18.36
N THR A 115 7.28 -17.68 19.67
CA THR A 115 6.50 -18.59 20.52
C THR A 115 5.72 -17.83 21.60
N PRO A 116 4.49 -18.27 21.94
CA PRO A 116 3.71 -17.64 23.00
C PRO A 116 4.37 -17.81 24.36
N SER A 117 4.22 -16.80 25.22
CA SER A 117 4.60 -16.87 26.64
C SER A 117 3.81 -15.84 27.45
N ALA A 118 3.92 -15.87 28.78
CA ALA A 118 3.32 -14.84 29.63
C ALA A 118 3.80 -13.41 29.29
N GLY A 119 5.04 -13.27 28.79
CA GLY A 119 5.58 -11.99 28.33
C GLY A 119 5.13 -11.57 26.93
N PHE A 120 4.68 -12.52 26.10
CA PHE A 120 4.24 -12.28 24.72
C PHE A 120 2.90 -13.01 24.45
N PRO A 121 1.78 -12.50 24.99
CA PRO A 121 0.49 -13.19 24.92
C PRO A 121 -0.36 -12.81 23.69
N VAL A 122 0.04 -11.81 22.90
CA VAL A 122 -0.80 -11.28 21.81
C VAL A 122 -0.37 -11.81 20.44
N PRO A 123 -1.13 -12.69 19.78
CA PRO A 123 -0.74 -13.24 18.49
C PRO A 123 -0.98 -12.27 17.34
N LEU A 124 -0.12 -12.32 16.33
CA LEU A 124 -0.37 -11.78 15.00
C LEU A 124 -0.37 -12.93 13.99
N TYR A 125 -1.42 -13.00 13.18
CA TYR A 125 -1.68 -14.13 12.30
C TYR A 125 -1.29 -13.87 10.85
N ARG A 126 -0.86 -14.93 10.16
CA ARG A 126 -0.80 -14.96 8.70
C ARG A 126 -2.20 -15.06 8.11
N LYS A 127 -2.34 -14.75 6.82
CA LYS A 127 -3.60 -14.92 6.09
C LYS A 127 -4.10 -16.37 6.23
N PRO A 128 -5.30 -16.60 6.80
CA PRO A 128 -5.91 -17.94 6.83
C PRO A 128 -6.25 -18.41 5.41
N ALA A 129 -6.09 -19.71 5.13
CA ALA A 129 -6.39 -20.28 3.80
C ALA A 129 -7.88 -20.23 3.44
N ASP A 130 -8.76 -20.24 4.45
CA ASP A 130 -10.22 -20.13 4.28
C ASP A 130 -10.72 -18.68 4.12
N LEU A 131 -9.82 -17.68 4.20
CA LEU A 131 -10.14 -16.29 3.89
C LEU A 131 -10.06 -16.05 2.37
N VAL A 132 -11.22 -16.05 1.74
CA VAL A 132 -11.39 -15.97 0.28
C VAL A 132 -12.03 -14.65 -0.14
N ALA A 133 -11.73 -14.21 -1.37
CA ALA A 133 -12.43 -13.10 -2.00
C ALA A 133 -13.73 -13.61 -2.63
N PHE A 134 -14.81 -12.88 -2.44
CA PHE A 134 -16.10 -13.19 -3.05
C PHE A 134 -16.23 -12.61 -4.47
N ASP A 135 -17.07 -13.24 -5.27
CA ASP A 135 -17.56 -12.67 -6.53
C ASP A 135 -18.39 -11.40 -6.29
N ALA A 136 -18.62 -10.62 -7.35
CA ALA A 136 -19.32 -9.35 -7.25
C ALA A 136 -20.78 -9.49 -6.78
N ALA A 137 -21.44 -10.60 -7.09
CA ALA A 137 -22.83 -10.84 -6.70
C ALA A 137 -22.94 -11.11 -5.19
N THR A 138 -22.02 -11.92 -4.66
CA THR A 138 -21.92 -12.26 -3.24
C THR A 138 -21.45 -11.06 -2.43
N GLU A 139 -20.46 -10.32 -2.91
CA GLU A 139 -20.01 -9.06 -2.29
C GLU A 139 -21.17 -8.07 -2.16
N LYS A 140 -21.95 -7.85 -3.23
CA LYS A 140 -23.13 -6.98 -3.19
C LYS A 140 -24.18 -7.46 -2.18
N ARG A 141 -24.39 -8.78 -2.08
CA ARG A 141 -25.38 -9.37 -1.17
C ARG A 141 -24.96 -9.30 0.30
N LEU A 142 -23.67 -9.49 0.59
CA LEU A 142 -23.15 -9.55 1.96
C LEU A 142 -22.53 -8.24 2.45
N GLY A 143 -22.28 -7.28 1.56
CA GLY A 143 -21.63 -6.01 1.89
C GLY A 143 -20.14 -6.12 2.20
N VAL A 144 -19.51 -7.28 1.97
CA VAL A 144 -18.10 -7.54 2.25
C VAL A 144 -17.41 -8.23 1.08
N LYS A 145 -16.20 -7.78 0.74
CA LYS A 145 -15.40 -8.37 -0.36
C LYS A 145 -14.79 -9.72 0.02
N TYR A 146 -14.51 -9.92 1.29
CA TYR A 146 -13.77 -11.09 1.80
C TYR A 146 -14.62 -11.81 2.85
N GLY A 147 -14.43 -13.13 2.91
CA GLY A 147 -15.15 -13.98 3.85
C GLY A 147 -14.65 -15.42 3.78
N ARG A 148 -15.53 -16.35 4.14
CA ARG A 148 -15.26 -17.79 4.12
C ARG A 148 -16.45 -18.58 3.61
N MET A 149 -16.21 -19.82 3.24
CA MET A 149 -17.26 -20.78 2.90
C MET A 149 -17.58 -21.66 4.11
N THR A 150 -18.80 -21.59 4.62
CA THR A 150 -19.28 -22.40 5.74
C THR A 150 -20.43 -23.28 5.26
N GLY A 151 -20.25 -24.60 5.29
CA GLY A 151 -21.25 -25.54 4.76
C GLY A 151 -21.60 -25.28 3.28
N GLY A 152 -20.61 -24.85 2.48
CA GLY A 152 -20.81 -24.50 1.07
C GLY A 152 -21.47 -23.14 0.82
N LYS A 153 -21.75 -22.35 1.86
CA LYS A 153 -22.35 -21.02 1.73
C LYS A 153 -21.36 -19.90 2.09
N PRO A 154 -21.32 -18.79 1.33
CA PRO A 154 -20.47 -17.66 1.66
C PRO A 154 -20.99 -16.96 2.91
N SER A 155 -20.07 -16.66 3.83
CA SER A 155 -20.33 -15.95 5.08
C SER A 155 -19.21 -14.94 5.35
N PRO A 156 -19.50 -13.78 6.00
CA PRO A 156 -18.46 -12.88 6.46
C PRO A 156 -17.39 -13.60 7.27
N TYR A 157 -16.15 -13.11 7.20
CA TYR A 157 -15.09 -13.63 8.05
C TYR A 157 -15.29 -13.19 9.51
N PHE A 158 -14.48 -13.74 10.41
CA PHE A 158 -14.46 -13.28 11.80
C PHE A 158 -14.13 -11.79 11.91
N THR A 159 -14.83 -11.10 12.82
CA THR A 159 -14.53 -9.73 13.25
C THR A 159 -13.22 -9.69 14.05
N ARG A 160 -12.65 -8.48 14.22
CA ARG A 160 -11.52 -8.26 15.14
C ARG A 160 -11.80 -8.87 16.52
N LYS A 161 -12.97 -8.59 17.09
CA LYS A 161 -13.36 -9.05 18.42
C LYS A 161 -13.36 -10.58 18.51
N GLU A 162 -13.94 -11.27 17.54
CA GLU A 162 -13.97 -12.74 17.54
C GLU A 162 -12.56 -13.33 17.40
N ILE A 163 -11.69 -12.72 16.58
CA ILE A 163 -10.29 -13.16 16.44
C ILE A 163 -9.53 -12.97 17.76
N GLU A 164 -9.68 -11.82 18.41
CA GLU A 164 -9.08 -11.52 19.71
C GLU A 164 -9.62 -12.43 20.83
N GLN A 165 -10.86 -12.92 20.68
CA GLN A 165 -11.48 -13.92 21.56
C GLN A 165 -11.11 -15.36 21.21
N GLY A 166 -10.21 -15.59 20.25
CA GLY A 166 -9.64 -16.90 19.97
C GLY A 166 -10.26 -17.65 18.78
N ALA A 167 -11.02 -17.00 17.91
CA ALA A 167 -11.60 -17.66 16.73
C ALA A 167 -10.57 -18.27 15.76
N LEU A 168 -9.30 -17.86 15.85
CA LEU A 168 -8.18 -18.43 15.10
C LEU A 168 -7.21 -19.26 15.94
N ALA A 169 -7.44 -19.39 17.25
CA ALA A 169 -6.53 -20.08 18.15
C ALA A 169 -6.39 -21.57 17.78
N GLY A 170 -5.18 -22.11 17.94
CA GLY A 170 -4.89 -23.52 17.68
C GLY A 170 -4.85 -23.90 16.19
N ARG A 171 -4.97 -22.94 15.28
CA ARG A 171 -4.85 -23.18 13.83
C ARG A 171 -3.40 -23.10 13.32
N GLY A 172 -2.46 -22.81 14.22
CA GLY A 172 -1.04 -22.68 13.90
C GLY A 172 -0.77 -21.58 12.89
N LEU A 173 -1.54 -20.48 12.93
CA LEU A 173 -1.50 -19.35 11.99
C LEU A 173 -0.61 -18.19 12.47
N GLU A 174 -0.12 -18.26 13.69
CA GLU A 174 0.67 -17.22 14.33
C GLU A 174 2.01 -17.02 13.59
N ILE A 175 2.38 -15.76 13.37
CA ILE A 175 3.68 -15.34 12.81
C ILE A 175 4.58 -14.85 13.93
N ALA A 176 4.01 -14.07 14.85
CA ALA A 176 4.70 -13.49 15.99
C ALA A 176 3.71 -13.24 17.13
N TRP A 177 4.26 -13.12 18.33
CA TRP A 177 3.55 -12.77 19.55
C TRP A 177 4.12 -11.49 20.13
N PHE A 178 3.26 -10.56 20.53
CA PHE A 178 3.63 -9.25 21.08
C PHE A 178 3.32 -9.18 22.57
N ARG A 179 4.05 -8.29 23.27
CA ARG A 179 3.82 -8.02 24.69
C ARG A 179 2.48 -7.32 24.93
N ARG A 180 2.13 -6.35 24.08
CA ARG A 180 0.93 -5.51 24.22
C ARG A 180 0.07 -5.60 22.99
N TRP A 181 -1.24 -5.52 23.20
CA TRP A 181 -2.22 -5.50 22.11
C TRP A 181 -2.02 -4.28 21.18
N ALA A 182 -1.58 -3.16 21.74
CA ALA A 182 -1.33 -1.93 21.01
C ALA A 182 -0.24 -2.12 19.93
N ASP A 183 0.82 -2.89 20.24
CA ASP A 183 1.90 -3.14 19.28
C ASP A 183 1.35 -3.90 18.05
N ALA A 184 0.59 -4.98 18.27
CA ALA A 184 -0.08 -5.72 17.18
C ALA A 184 -1.11 -4.86 16.42
N PHE A 185 -1.83 -3.98 17.13
CA PHE A 185 -2.81 -3.08 16.55
C PHE A 185 -2.18 -2.03 15.63
N PHE A 186 -1.08 -1.39 16.04
CA PHE A 186 -0.38 -0.41 15.20
C PHE A 186 0.29 -1.07 13.97
N MET A 187 0.80 -2.29 14.11
CA MET A 187 1.28 -3.09 12.96
C MET A 187 0.18 -3.28 11.91
N GLN A 188 -1.06 -3.53 12.36
CA GLN A 188 -2.21 -3.69 11.47
C GLN A 188 -2.65 -2.37 10.82
N ILE A 189 -2.58 -1.25 11.53
CA ILE A 189 -2.89 0.09 10.98
C ILE A 189 -1.90 0.46 9.88
N GLN A 190 -0.60 0.32 10.14
CA GLN A 190 0.45 0.70 9.18
C GLN A 190 0.56 -0.29 8.02
N GLY A 191 0.06 -1.52 8.18
CA GLY A 191 0.06 -2.56 7.14
C GLY A 191 1.44 -3.16 6.85
N SER A 192 2.47 -2.74 7.59
CA SER A 192 3.82 -3.30 7.58
C SER A 192 4.50 -3.00 8.90
N GLY A 193 5.62 -3.68 9.19
CA GLY A 193 6.38 -3.43 10.41
C GLY A 193 7.53 -4.39 10.62
N ARG A 194 8.34 -4.11 11.65
CA ARG A 194 9.48 -4.92 12.06
C ARG A 194 9.24 -5.48 13.45
N VAL A 195 9.52 -6.76 13.63
CA VAL A 195 9.49 -7.39 14.95
C VAL A 195 10.92 -7.69 15.36
N ARG A 196 11.36 -7.04 16.44
CA ARG A 196 12.64 -7.35 17.09
C ARG A 196 12.41 -8.52 18.04
N LEU A 197 13.03 -9.66 17.71
CA LEU A 197 12.91 -10.89 18.48
C LEU A 197 13.80 -10.85 19.73
N THR A 198 13.54 -11.77 20.65
CA THR A 198 14.25 -11.87 21.94
C THR A 198 15.72 -12.24 21.80
N ASP A 199 16.12 -12.82 20.66
CA ASP A 199 17.52 -13.09 20.29
C ASP A 199 18.20 -11.90 19.59
N GLY A 200 17.49 -10.78 19.41
CA GLY A 200 17.98 -9.58 18.73
C GLY A 200 17.80 -9.58 17.21
N SER A 201 17.40 -10.70 16.61
CA SER A 201 17.10 -10.77 15.18
C SER A 201 15.82 -9.99 14.84
N ILE A 202 15.66 -9.61 13.57
CA ILE A 202 14.52 -8.83 13.09
C ILE A 202 13.80 -9.61 12.00
N ILE A 203 12.49 -9.77 12.16
CA ILE A 203 11.61 -10.21 11.07
C ILE A 203 10.81 -9.03 10.54
N ARG A 204 10.55 -9.02 9.22
CA ARG A 204 9.73 -8.02 8.56
C ARG A 204 8.34 -8.57 8.28
N LEU A 205 7.33 -7.76 8.59
CA LEU A 205 5.93 -8.03 8.36
C LEU A 205 5.43 -7.16 7.21
N ALA A 206 4.68 -7.77 6.30
CA ALA A 206 4.01 -7.08 5.21
C ALA A 206 2.54 -7.51 5.15
N TYR A 207 1.68 -6.59 4.71
CA TYR A 207 0.26 -6.85 4.52
C TYR A 207 0.03 -8.06 3.60
N ALA A 208 -0.81 -8.99 4.06
CA ALA A 208 -1.23 -10.15 3.28
C ALA A 208 -2.73 -10.12 2.93
N ALA A 209 -3.59 -9.76 3.89
CA ALA A 209 -5.04 -9.70 3.73
C ALA A 209 -5.73 -8.91 4.85
N LYS A 210 -7.01 -8.62 4.65
CA LYS A 210 -7.94 -8.14 5.69
C LYS A 210 -9.23 -8.95 5.63
N THR A 211 -9.96 -8.99 6.74
CA THR A 211 -11.26 -9.70 6.87
C THR A 211 -12.39 -9.02 6.09
N GLY A 212 -12.25 -7.71 5.85
CA GLY A 212 -13.28 -6.88 5.20
C GLY A 212 -14.26 -6.22 6.18
N LEU A 213 -14.07 -6.42 7.49
CA LEU A 213 -14.86 -5.87 8.59
C LEU A 213 -14.01 -4.98 9.51
#